data_AF-A0A329MLR6-F1
#
_entry.id   AF-A0A329MLR6-F1
#
_cell.length_a   1.000
_cell.length_b   1.000
_cell.length_c   1.000
_cell.angle_alpha   90.00
_cell.angle_beta   90.00
_cell.angle_gamma   90.00
#
_symmetry.space_group_name_H-M   'P 1'
#
loop_
_entity.id
_entity.type
_entity.pdbx_description
1 polymer ?
#
loop_
_entity_poly.entity_id
_entity_poly.type
_entity_poly.pdbx_seq_one_letter_code
_entity_poly.pdbx_strand_id
1 'polypeptide(L)'
;MFCERIEFAKGRGVPLIDDLIGLPYPYNAGESYDDVKKQLIGKLTGLKPGITQLTTHPSYVSEELIAVTPHYRKREMEYALLIDPDIKRLLETEGIRLASWKMVRDGFYKN
;
A
#
# COMPACT_ATOMS: atom_id res chain seq x y z
N MET A 1 -23.40 15.43 4.41
CA MET A 1 -22.76 14.30 5.13
C MET A 1 -21.26 14.13 4.86
N PHE A 2 -20.81 13.82 3.63
CA PHE A 2 -19.37 13.54 3.38
C PHE A 2 -18.48 14.80 3.47
N CYS A 3 -18.89 15.90 2.84
CA CYS A 3 -18.17 17.18 2.93
C CYS A 3 -18.09 17.68 4.38
N GLU A 4 -19.16 17.55 5.16
CA GLU A 4 -19.16 17.93 6.58
C GLU A 4 -18.13 17.12 7.39
N ARG A 5 -17.95 15.82 7.09
CA ARG A 5 -16.91 15.01 7.76
C ARG A 5 -15.50 15.43 7.34
N ILE A 6 -15.30 15.78 6.07
CA ILE A 6 -14.03 16.30 5.55
C ILE A 6 -13.68 17.62 6.24
N GLU A 7 -14.61 18.57 6.28
CA GLU A 7 -14.40 19.86 6.92
C GLU A 7 -14.22 19.73 8.44
N PHE A 8 -14.95 18.80 9.08
CA PHE A 8 -14.74 18.48 10.49
C PHE A 8 -13.34 17.90 10.77
N ALA A 9 -12.84 17.01 9.91
CA ALA A 9 -11.49 16.45 10.04
C ALA A 9 -10.42 17.54 9.84
N LYS A 10 -10.57 18.39 8.82
CA LYS A 10 -9.70 19.55 8.58
C LYS A 10 -9.69 20.51 9.77
N GLY A 11 -10.87 20.84 10.33
CA GLY A 11 -10.99 21.70 11.51
C GLY A 11 -10.34 21.11 12.77
N ARG A 12 -10.11 19.80 12.81
CA ARG A 12 -9.36 19.11 13.88
C ARG A 12 -7.88 18.89 13.56
N GLY A 13 -7.41 19.35 12.40
CA GLY A 13 -6.03 19.12 11.94
C GLY A 13 -5.71 17.65 11.65
N VAL A 14 -6.73 16.81 11.43
CA VAL A 14 -6.52 15.41 11.04
C VAL A 14 -6.21 15.39 9.54
N PRO A 15 -5.01 14.93 9.13
CA PRO A 15 -4.67 14.91 7.72
C PRO A 15 -5.48 13.82 6.99
N LEU A 16 -5.79 14.08 5.72
CA LEU A 16 -6.57 13.19 4.86
C LEU A 16 -5.65 12.39 3.95
N ILE A 17 -6.15 11.28 3.42
CA ILE A 17 -5.48 10.52 2.37
C ILE A 17 -5.58 11.32 1.07
N ASP A 18 -4.45 11.58 0.43
CA ASP A 18 -4.37 12.30 -0.85
C ASP A 18 -4.51 11.35 -2.04
N ASP A 19 -4.05 10.10 -1.90
CA ASP A 19 -4.12 9.09 -2.96
C ASP A 19 -4.30 7.66 -2.43
N LEU A 20 -4.96 6.82 -3.21
CA LEU A 20 -5.18 5.41 -2.92
C LEU A 20 -4.67 4.58 -4.09
N ILE A 21 -3.58 3.85 -3.87
CA ILE A 21 -2.98 2.99 -4.88
C ILE A 21 -3.09 1.52 -4.50
N GLY A 22 -3.04 0.67 -5.51
CA GLY A 22 -2.97 -0.77 -5.37
C GLY A 22 -2.41 -1.40 -6.65
N LEU A 23 -2.02 -2.66 -6.54
CA LEU A 23 -1.74 -3.52 -7.69
C LEU A 23 -3.06 -4.10 -8.23
N PRO A 24 -3.11 -4.57 -9.49
CA PRO A 24 -4.25 -5.32 -9.98
C PRO A 24 -4.59 -6.47 -9.04
N TYR A 25 -5.85 -6.56 -8.63
CA TYR A 25 -6.33 -7.61 -7.74
C TYR A 25 -6.17 -9.04 -8.30
N PRO A 26 -6.54 -9.32 -9.57
CA PRO A 26 -6.46 -10.69 -10.07
C PRO A 26 -5.00 -11.08 -10.35
N TYR A 27 -4.70 -12.35 -10.08
CA TYR A 27 -3.54 -13.00 -10.68
C TYR A 27 -3.77 -13.15 -12.19
N ASN A 28 -2.85 -12.62 -13.01
CA ASN A 28 -2.86 -12.83 -14.45
C ASN A 28 -2.01 -14.06 -14.79
N ALA A 29 -2.51 -14.94 -15.66
CA ALA A 29 -1.79 -16.14 -16.06
C ALA A 29 -0.45 -15.75 -16.72
N GLY A 30 0.66 -16.30 -16.20
CA GLY A 30 2.01 -15.98 -16.67
C GLY A 30 2.64 -14.75 -16.02
N GLU A 31 1.93 -14.03 -15.14
CA GLU A 31 2.53 -12.94 -14.35
C GLU A 31 3.60 -13.51 -13.42
N SER A 32 4.82 -12.98 -13.55
CA SER A 32 5.96 -13.33 -12.71
C SER A 32 6.09 -12.37 -11.53
N TYR A 33 6.83 -12.79 -10.51
CA TYR A 33 7.19 -11.92 -9.38
C TYR A 33 7.84 -10.61 -9.84
N ASP A 34 8.78 -10.68 -10.79
CA ASP A 34 9.49 -9.52 -11.31
C ASP A 34 8.56 -8.53 -12.02
N ASP A 35 7.51 -9.02 -12.69
CA ASP A 35 6.51 -8.15 -13.31
C ASP A 35 5.72 -7.38 -12.25
N VAL A 36 5.28 -8.06 -11.18
CA VAL A 36 4.57 -7.40 -10.07
C VAL A 36 5.50 -6.42 -9.35
N LYS A 37 6.76 -6.78 -9.16
CA LYS A 37 7.77 -5.91 -8.55
C LYS A 37 7.97 -4.64 -9.36
N LYS A 38 8.14 -4.75 -10.69
CA LYS A 38 8.24 -3.59 -11.59
C LYS A 38 6.99 -2.70 -11.50
N GLN A 39 5.79 -3.29 -11.43
CA GLN A 39 4.55 -2.52 -11.27
C GLN A 39 4.53 -1.74 -9.95
N LEU A 40 4.94 -2.35 -8.84
CA LEU A 40 4.99 -1.66 -7.54
C LEU A 40 6.04 -0.55 -7.55
N ILE A 41 7.24 -0.83 -8.07
CA ILE A 41 8.31 0.17 -8.20
C ILE A 41 7.81 1.39 -8.99
N GLY A 42 7.18 1.17 -10.14
CA GLY A 42 6.65 2.27 -10.97
C GLY A 42 5.56 3.09 -10.28
N LYS A 43 4.75 2.48 -9.40
CA LYS A 43 3.78 3.20 -8.57
C LYS A 43 4.46 4.03 -7.49
N LEU A 44 5.47 3.46 -6.82
CA LEU A 44 6.19 4.13 -5.74
C LEU A 44 7.04 5.31 -6.24
N THR A 45 7.72 5.16 -7.37
CA THR A 45 8.49 6.27 -7.99
C THR A 45 7.59 7.35 -8.59
N GLY A 46 6.33 7.02 -8.91
CA GLY A 46 5.34 7.96 -9.43
C GLY A 46 4.53 8.71 -8.38
N LEU A 47 4.80 8.50 -7.07
CA LEU A 47 4.04 9.15 -6.00
C LEU A 47 4.19 10.67 -6.04
N LYS A 48 3.09 11.36 -5.76
CA LYS A 48 3.10 12.81 -5.52
C LYS A 48 3.29 13.11 -4.03
N PRO A 49 3.78 14.31 -3.67
CA PRO A 49 3.82 14.73 -2.28
C PRO A 49 2.42 14.65 -1.64
N GLY A 50 2.33 13.98 -0.48
CA GLY A 50 1.06 13.77 0.22
C GLY A 50 1.05 12.47 1.03
N ILE A 51 -0.13 12.08 1.49
CA ILE A 51 -0.41 10.82 2.18
C ILE A 51 -1.04 9.85 1.20
N THR A 52 -0.26 8.87 0.75
CA THR A 52 -0.77 7.78 -0.09
C THR A 52 -1.04 6.54 0.75
N GLN A 53 -2.21 5.92 0.56
CA GLN A 53 -2.50 4.58 1.06
C GLN A 53 -2.22 3.54 -0.04
N LEU A 54 -1.30 2.61 0.22
CA LEU A 54 -1.13 1.41 -0.58
C LEU A 54 -2.03 0.29 -0.02
N THR A 55 -2.95 -0.21 -0.85
CA THR A 55 -3.85 -1.33 -0.49
C THR A 55 -3.32 -2.63 -1.08
N THR A 56 -3.22 -3.65 -0.24
CA THR A 56 -2.61 -4.95 -0.55
C THR A 56 -3.24 -6.05 0.31
N HIS A 57 -3.13 -7.30 -0.15
CA HIS A 57 -3.66 -8.53 0.43
C HIS A 57 -2.53 -9.55 0.65
N PRO A 58 -1.43 -9.22 1.36
CA PRO A 58 -0.31 -10.10 1.53
C PRO A 58 -0.73 -11.34 2.33
N SER A 59 -0.36 -12.53 1.86
CA SER A 59 -0.67 -13.79 2.57
C SER A 59 0.35 -14.87 2.24
N TYR A 60 0.63 -15.75 3.21
CA TYR A 60 1.33 -17.00 2.94
C TYR A 60 0.41 -17.98 2.21
N VAL A 61 0.96 -18.76 1.28
CA VAL A 61 0.19 -19.83 0.62
C VAL A 61 -0.04 -20.96 1.61
N SER A 62 -1.32 -21.29 1.80
CA SER A 62 -1.79 -22.42 2.58
C SER A 62 -2.90 -23.14 1.80
N GLU A 63 -3.20 -24.38 2.19
CA GLU A 63 -4.33 -25.13 1.61
C GLU A 63 -5.66 -24.38 1.78
N GLU A 64 -5.87 -23.73 2.94
CA GLU A 64 -7.03 -22.89 3.20
C GLU A 64 -7.10 -21.71 2.22
N LEU A 65 -5.98 -21.01 2.01
CA LEU A 65 -5.95 -19.86 1.09
C LEU A 65 -6.26 -20.28 -0.34
N ILE A 66 -5.69 -21.41 -0.78
CA ILE A 66 -5.96 -22.01 -2.10
C ILE A 66 -7.46 -22.33 -2.26
N ALA A 67 -8.10 -22.84 -1.20
CA ALA A 67 -9.53 -23.14 -1.22
C ALA A 67 -10.43 -21.89 -1.25
N VAL A 68 -10.00 -20.79 -0.64
CA VAL A 68 -10.81 -19.57 -0.49
C VAL A 68 -10.67 -18.61 -1.67
N THR A 69 -9.53 -18.61 -2.38
CA THR A 69 -9.33 -17.66 -3.49
C THR A 69 -8.46 -18.22 -4.62
N PRO A 70 -8.85 -18.01 -5.89
CA PRO A 70 -8.01 -18.38 -7.03
C PRO A 70 -6.79 -17.47 -7.20
N HIS A 71 -6.71 -16.38 -6.44
CA HIS A 71 -5.62 -15.39 -6.51
C HIS A 71 -4.55 -15.59 -5.43
N TYR A 72 -4.47 -16.77 -4.81
CA TYR A 72 -3.50 -17.08 -3.76
C TYR A 72 -2.05 -16.76 -4.17
N ARG A 73 -1.68 -17.00 -5.45
CA ARG A 73 -0.34 -16.68 -5.97
C ARG A 73 -0.05 -15.17 -5.95
N LYS A 74 -1.04 -14.34 -6.28
CA LYS A 74 -0.89 -12.88 -6.24
C LYS A 74 -0.65 -12.41 -4.81
N ARG A 75 -1.37 -12.98 -3.84
CA ARG A 75 -1.20 -12.65 -2.42
C ARG A 75 0.17 -13.03 -1.86
N GLU A 76 0.72 -14.14 -2.33
CA GLU A 76 2.09 -14.54 -2.00
C GLU A 76 3.12 -13.57 -2.58
N MET A 77 2.95 -13.17 -3.83
CA MET A 77 3.82 -12.17 -4.46
C MET A 77 3.73 -10.83 -3.72
N GLU A 78 2.52 -10.39 -3.34
CA GLU A 78 2.34 -9.18 -2.54
C GLU A 78 3.03 -9.30 -1.18
N TYR A 79 2.92 -10.43 -0.49
CA TYR A 79 3.67 -10.68 0.74
C TYR A 79 5.18 -10.54 0.52
N ALA A 80 5.72 -11.21 -0.50
CA ALA A 80 7.14 -11.15 -0.84
C ALA A 80 7.61 -9.71 -1.13
N LEU A 81 6.81 -8.92 -1.86
CA LEU A 81 7.13 -7.52 -2.16
C LEU A 81 7.27 -6.65 -0.91
N LEU A 82 6.40 -6.84 0.08
CA LEU A 82 6.41 -6.01 1.30
C LEU A 82 7.61 -6.29 2.21
N ILE A 83 8.29 -7.42 2.01
CA ILE A 83 9.53 -7.77 2.72
C ILE A 83 10.76 -7.73 1.81
N ASP A 84 10.61 -7.35 0.54
CA ASP A 84 11.69 -7.33 -0.43
C ASP A 84 12.68 -6.20 -0.09
N PRO A 85 13.99 -6.51 0.04
CA PRO A 85 14.99 -5.52 0.44
C PRO A 85 15.16 -4.39 -0.59
N ASP A 86 14.85 -4.63 -1.87
CA ASP A 86 14.92 -3.62 -2.91
C ASP A 86 13.76 -2.63 -2.80
N ILE A 87 12.56 -3.11 -2.46
CA ILE A 87 11.40 -2.25 -2.17
C ILE A 87 11.70 -1.41 -0.93
N LYS A 88 12.26 -2.00 0.12
CA LYS A 88 12.69 -1.25 1.31
C LYS A 88 13.67 -0.14 0.96
N ARG A 89 14.73 -0.45 0.18
CA ARG A 89 15.71 0.56 -0.26
C ARG A 89 15.06 1.64 -1.11
N LEU A 90 14.12 1.28 -1.99
CA LEU A 90 13.40 2.25 -2.81
C LEU A 90 12.64 3.26 -1.95
N LEU A 91 11.92 2.80 -0.91
CA LEU A 91 11.21 3.70 0.01
C LEU A 91 12.18 4.70 0.65
N GLU A 92 13.36 4.24 1.08
CA GLU A 92 14.39 5.09 1.67
C GLU A 92 14.95 6.11 0.65
N THR A 93 15.27 5.68 -0.58
CA THR A 93 15.85 6.54 -1.62
C THR A 93 14.87 7.57 -2.17
N GLU A 94 13.59 7.22 -2.29
CA GLU A 94 12.53 8.12 -2.72
C GLU A 94 12.03 9.02 -1.57
N GLY A 95 12.58 8.87 -0.36
CA GLY A 95 12.16 9.64 0.82
C GLY A 95 10.74 9.34 1.30
N ILE A 96 10.20 8.18 0.94
CA ILE A 96 8.86 7.71 1.33
C ILE A 96 8.92 7.22 2.77
N ARG A 97 8.11 7.83 3.63
CA ARG A 97 8.02 7.46 5.05
C ARG A 97 6.78 6.61 5.30
N LEU A 98 6.99 5.43 5.88
CA LEU A 98 5.87 4.61 6.34
C LEU A 98 5.16 5.31 7.50
N ALA A 99 3.83 5.30 7.43
CA ALA A 99 2.96 5.89 8.43
C ALA A 99 1.94 4.86 8.92
N SER A 100 1.59 4.94 10.20
CA SER A 100 0.47 4.18 10.76
C SER A 100 -0.77 5.06 10.90
N TRP A 101 -1.95 4.46 10.96
CA TRP A 101 -3.19 5.18 11.29
C TRP A 101 -3.13 5.89 12.64
N LYS A 102 -2.32 5.38 13.58
CA LYS A 102 -2.05 6.06 14.86
C LYS A 102 -1.32 7.38 14.64
N MET A 103 -0.30 7.42 13.78
CA MET A 103 0.42 8.66 13.43
C MET A 103 -0.49 9.67 12.73
N VAL A 104 -1.35 9.20 11.82
CA VAL A 104 -2.34 10.05 11.14
C VAL A 104 -3.33 10.64 12.15
N ARG A 105 -3.88 9.81 13.05
CA ARG A 105 -4.83 10.24 14.09
C ARG A 105 -4.21 11.22 15.08
N ASP A 106 -2.98 10.94 15.53
CA ASP A 106 -2.30 11.75 16.55
C ASP A 106 -1.64 13.00 15.95
N GLY A 107 -1.44 13.02 14.62
CA GLY A 107 -0.74 14.04 13.85
C GLY A 107 0.75 13.74 13.74
N PHE A 108 1.34 13.91 12.54
CA PHE A 108 2.76 13.63 12.25
C PHE A 108 3.76 14.44 13.10
N TYR A 109 3.29 15.50 13.77
CA TYR A 109 4.11 16.49 14.47
C TYR A 109 3.98 16.43 16.00
N LYS A 110 3.25 15.46 16.57
CA LYS A 110 3.26 15.25 18.01
C LYS A 110 4.43 14.36 18.42
N ASN A 111 5.61 14.96 18.49
CA ASN A 111 6.70 14.54 19.36
C ASN A 111 6.89 15.62 20.43
#